data_AF-A0A9C9UNS1-F1
#
_entry.id   AF-A0A9C9UNS1-F1
#
_cell.length_a   1.000
_cell.length_b   1.000
_cell.length_c   1.000
_cell.angle_alpha   90.00
_cell.angle_beta   90.00
_cell.angle_gamma   90.00
#
_symmetry.space_group_name_H-M   'P 1'
#
loop_
_entity.id
_entity.type
_entity.pdbx_description
1 polymer ?
#
loop_
_entity_poly.entity_id
_entity_poly.type
_entity_poly.pdbx_seq_one_letter_code
_entity_poly.pdbx_strand_id
1 'polypeptide(L)'
;MEANELIEKVSTYLPDDKVAVVRTAYEFAARAHHGQVRKTGEPYLEHPLSIAMDLADFHLDADTIVAALLHDVPEDCGVSLNEVEATFGSQVAKLVDGVTKLNKLTSRTQAEET
;
A
#
# COMPACT_ATOMS: atom_id res chain seq x y z
N MET A 1 3.39 -6.84 12.48
CA MET A 1 4.65 -6.91 11.71
C MET A 1 5.30 -5.54 11.80
N GLU A 2 6.62 -5.45 11.93
CA GLU A 2 7.26 -4.14 12.06
C GLU A 2 7.71 -3.61 10.69
N ALA A 3 7.61 -2.29 10.49
CA ALA A 3 8.09 -1.60 9.29
C ALA A 3 9.53 -2.00 8.91
N ASN A 4 10.35 -2.21 9.94
CA ASN A 4 11.76 -2.50 9.79
C ASN A 4 12.00 -3.85 9.09
N GLU A 5 11.13 -4.83 9.29
CA GLU A 5 11.24 -6.15 8.62
C GLU A 5 11.05 -6.03 7.11
N LEU A 6 10.07 -5.25 6.67
CA LEU A 6 9.88 -4.97 5.25
C LEU A 6 11.09 -4.26 4.66
N ILE A 7 11.61 -3.23 5.35
CA ILE A 7 12.76 -2.47 4.87
C ILE A 7 14.02 -3.33 4.78
N GLU A 8 14.29 -4.14 5.80
CA GLU A 8 15.39 -5.11 5.77
C GLU A 8 15.24 -6.07 4.59
N LYS A 9 14.05 -6.64 4.38
CA LYS A 9 13.79 -7.55 3.26
C LYS A 9 14.03 -6.88 1.91
N VAL A 10 13.43 -5.71 1.65
CA VAL A 10 13.58 -5.05 0.34
C VAL A 10 15.00 -4.54 0.11
N SER A 11 15.76 -4.23 1.17
CA SER A 11 17.18 -3.84 1.05
C SER A 11 18.08 -4.96 0.54
N THR A 12 17.63 -6.22 0.57
CA THR A 12 18.41 -7.35 0.05
C THR A 12 18.47 -7.38 -1.48
N TYR A 13 17.53 -6.72 -2.17
CA TYR A 13 17.40 -6.81 -3.64
C TYR A 13 17.10 -5.47 -4.35
N LEU A 14 16.62 -4.44 -3.64
CA LEU A 14 16.44 -3.09 -4.20
C LEU A 14 17.65 -2.19 -3.91
N PRO A 15 17.94 -1.22 -4.79
CA PRO A 15 18.94 -0.18 -4.50
C PRO A 15 18.45 0.79 -3.41
N ASP A 16 19.39 1.42 -2.71
CA ASP A 16 19.13 2.26 -1.53
C ASP A 16 18.12 3.39 -1.78
N ASP A 17 18.15 4.01 -2.96
CA ASP A 17 17.21 5.06 -3.34
C ASP A 17 15.77 4.54 -3.39
N LYS A 18 15.57 3.31 -3.86
CA LYS A 18 14.27 2.65 -3.90
C LYS A 18 13.81 2.18 -2.54
N VAL A 19 14.73 1.69 -1.70
CA VAL A 19 14.44 1.35 -0.30
C VAL A 19 13.95 2.58 0.46
N ALA A 20 14.55 3.75 0.22
CA ALA A 20 14.12 5.01 0.83
C ALA A 20 12.69 5.41 0.40
N VAL A 21 12.30 5.17 -0.85
CA VAL A 21 10.94 5.42 -1.33
C VAL A 21 9.94 4.47 -0.65
N VAL A 22 10.26 3.18 -0.48
CA VAL A 22 9.41 2.22 0.24
C VAL A 22 9.21 2.64 1.70
N ARG A 23 10.27 3.10 2.38
CA ARG A 23 10.17 3.65 3.74
C ARG A 23 9.24 4.85 3.80
N THR A 24 9.38 5.78 2.85
CA THR A 24 8.52 6.97 2.75
C THR A 24 7.05 6.58 2.55
N ALA A 25 6.78 5.56 1.74
CA ALA A 25 5.43 5.06 1.51
C ALA A 25 4.81 4.44 2.76
N TYR A 26 5.60 3.66 3.53
CA TYR A 26 5.15 3.13 4.81
C TYR A 26 4.78 4.24 5.79
N GLU A 27 5.64 5.25 5.95
CA GLU A 27 5.39 6.39 6.84
C GLU A 27 4.19 7.23 6.38
N PHE A 28 3.96 7.32 5.07
CA PHE A 28 2.77 7.94 4.51
C PHE A 28 1.50 7.17 4.87
N ALA A 29 1.47 5.86 4.62
CA ALA A 29 0.34 4.99 4.96
C ALA A 29 0.05 4.99 6.46
N ALA A 30 1.09 4.92 7.29
CA ALA A 30 0.97 4.94 8.75
C ALA A 30 0.32 6.24 9.26
N ARG A 31 0.68 7.39 8.67
CA ARG A 31 0.07 8.68 9.01
C ARG A 31 -1.38 8.76 8.50
N ALA A 32 -1.65 8.29 7.28
CA ALA A 32 -2.98 8.31 6.70
C ALA A 32 -3.98 7.45 7.49
N HIS A 33 -3.57 6.25 7.90
CA HIS A 33 -4.37 5.33 8.71
C HIS A 33 -4.26 5.58 10.22
N HIS A 34 -3.66 6.69 10.67
CA HIS A 34 -3.47 6.94 12.10
C HIS A 34 -4.81 6.97 12.85
N GLY A 35 -4.93 6.13 13.88
CA GLY A 35 -6.15 5.98 14.68
C GLY A 35 -7.23 5.09 14.05
N GLN A 36 -6.99 4.52 12.87
CA GLN A 36 -7.88 3.55 12.24
C GLN A 36 -7.58 2.12 12.72
N VAL A 37 -8.63 1.39 13.06
CA VAL A 37 -8.57 -0.02 13.46
C VAL A 37 -9.48 -0.85 12.56
N ARG A 38 -9.06 -2.08 12.25
CA ARG A 38 -9.91 -3.03 11.52
C ARG A 38 -11.03 -3.55 12.42
N LYS A 39 -12.01 -4.23 11.82
CA LYS A 39 -13.10 -4.92 12.55
C LYS A 39 -12.58 -5.96 13.57
N THR A 40 -11.38 -6.48 13.35
CA THR A 40 -10.68 -7.43 14.24
C THR A 40 -10.02 -6.76 15.45
N GLY A 41 -9.92 -5.42 15.47
CA GLY A 41 -9.26 -4.64 16.53
C GLY A 41 -7.79 -4.33 16.27
N GLU A 42 -7.20 -4.85 15.21
CA GLU A 42 -5.80 -4.58 14.82
C GLU A 42 -5.66 -3.22 14.13
N PRO A 43 -4.48 -2.57 14.22
CA PRO A 43 -4.17 -1.39 13.43
C PRO A 43 -4.38 -1.66 11.94
N TYR A 44 -4.99 -0.72 11.22
CA TYR A 44 -5.27 -0.91 9.79
C TYR A 44 -4.01 -1.22 8.97
N LEU A 45 -2.88 -0.63 9.38
CA LEU A 45 -1.58 -0.71 8.71
C LEU A 45 -1.02 -2.13 8.58
N GLU A 46 -1.43 -3.08 9.42
CA GLU A 46 -0.98 -4.48 9.33
C GLU A 46 -1.37 -5.13 8.00
N HIS A 47 -2.52 -4.77 7.42
CA HIS A 47 -3.00 -5.34 6.17
C HIS A 47 -2.15 -4.92 4.95
N PRO A 48 -1.94 -3.62 4.69
CA PRO A 48 -1.02 -3.20 3.62
C PRO A 48 0.40 -3.72 3.82
N LEU A 49 0.88 -3.80 5.06
CA LEU A 49 2.22 -4.31 5.38
C LEU A 49 2.37 -5.80 5.05
N SER A 50 1.37 -6.63 5.39
CA SER A 50 1.37 -8.06 5.05
C SER A 50 1.48 -8.29 3.55
N ILE A 51 0.66 -7.56 2.77
CA ILE A 51 0.67 -7.67 1.30
C ILE A 51 2.03 -7.23 0.75
N ALA A 52 2.59 -6.12 1.24
CA ALA A 52 3.90 -5.65 0.81
C ALA A 52 5.01 -6.68 1.12
N MET A 53 4.93 -7.40 2.24
CA MET A 53 5.86 -8.47 2.59
C MET A 53 5.74 -9.67 1.62
N ASP A 54 4.51 -10.11 1.32
CA ASP A 54 4.27 -11.20 0.37
C ASP A 54 4.82 -10.85 -1.02
N LEU A 55 4.60 -9.61 -1.48
CA LEU A 55 5.14 -9.15 -2.77
C LEU A 55 6.66 -9.01 -2.75
N ALA A 56 7.25 -8.67 -1.61
CA ALA A 56 8.69 -8.63 -1.45
C ALA A 56 9.34 -10.03 -1.47
N ASP A 57 8.62 -11.10 -1.08
CA ASP A 57 9.08 -12.48 -1.24
C ASP A 57 9.22 -12.89 -2.71
N PHE A 58 8.46 -12.25 -3.60
CA PHE A 58 8.60 -12.42 -5.04
C PHE A 58 9.63 -11.47 -5.69
N HIS A 59 10.34 -10.67 -4.88
CA HIS A 59 11.29 -9.64 -5.33
C HIS A 59 10.71 -8.69 -6.38
N LEU A 60 9.46 -8.26 -6.20
CA LEU A 60 8.83 -7.30 -7.10
C LEU A 60 9.45 -5.90 -6.96
N ASP A 61 9.25 -5.06 -7.97
CA ASP A 61 9.84 -3.74 -8.02
C ASP A 61 9.27 -2.78 -6.95
N ALA A 62 10.04 -1.73 -6.67
CA ALA A 62 9.71 -0.76 -5.63
C ALA A 62 8.33 -0.12 -5.82
N ASP A 63 7.95 0.18 -7.06
CA ASP A 63 6.66 0.81 -7.37
C ASP A 63 5.50 -0.12 -7.00
N THR A 64 5.66 -1.44 -7.17
CA THR A 64 4.68 -2.45 -6.74
C THR A 64 4.59 -2.55 -5.22
N ILE A 65 5.72 -2.55 -4.52
CA ILE A 65 5.74 -2.58 -3.04
C ILE A 65 5.08 -1.31 -2.48
N VAL A 66 5.40 -0.15 -3.05
CA VAL A 66 4.78 1.13 -2.67
C VAL A 66 3.27 1.12 -2.94
N ALA A 67 2.84 0.62 -4.10
CA ALA A 67 1.42 0.53 -4.42
C ALA A 67 0.67 -0.37 -3.42
N ALA A 68 1.27 -1.48 -2.99
CA ALA A 68 0.69 -2.35 -1.96
C ALA A 68 0.53 -1.65 -0.60
N LEU A 69 1.51 -0.85 -0.19
CA LEU A 69 1.42 -0.06 1.05
C LEU A 69 0.32 1.01 0.99
N LEU A 70 0.01 1.52 -0.20
CA LEU A 70 -0.88 2.66 -0.41
C LEU A 70 -2.27 2.29 -0.95
N HIS A 71 -2.54 1.02 -1.28
CA HIS A 71 -3.69 0.64 -2.11
C HIS A 71 -5.06 1.06 -1.56
N ASP A 72 -5.21 1.06 -0.24
CA ASP A 72 -6.45 1.44 0.46
C ASP A 72 -6.47 2.90 0.91
N VAL A 73 -5.32 3.60 0.87
CA VAL A 73 -5.18 4.97 1.40
C VAL A 73 -6.12 5.97 0.70
N PRO A 74 -6.29 5.96 -0.64
CA PRO A 74 -7.26 6.86 -1.28
C PRO A 74 -8.71 6.57 -0.93
N GLU A 75 -9.06 5.32 -0.64
CA GLU A 75 -10.43 4.90 -0.36
C GLU A 75 -10.80 5.12 1.11
N ASP A 76 -9.90 4.78 2.03
CA ASP A 76 -10.19 4.75 3.47
C ASP A 76 -9.71 5.99 4.24
N CYS A 77 -8.78 6.76 3.68
CA CYS A 77 -8.21 7.94 4.34
C CYS A 77 -8.56 9.27 3.64
N GLY A 78 -9.22 9.23 2.48
CA GLY A 78 -9.58 10.42 1.71
C GLY A 78 -8.41 11.14 1.06
N VAL A 79 -7.25 10.47 0.94
CA VAL A 79 -6.09 10.99 0.22
C VAL A 79 -6.36 10.97 -1.28
N SER A 80 -6.03 12.04 -1.99
CA SER A 80 -6.27 12.09 -3.44
C SER A 80 -5.20 11.32 -4.23
N LEU A 81 -5.57 10.71 -5.36
CA LEU A 81 -4.60 10.10 -6.28
C LEU A 81 -3.57 11.11 -6.81
N ASN A 82 -3.94 12.40 -6.92
CA ASN A 82 -3.01 13.46 -7.30
C ASN A 82 -1.91 13.67 -6.25
N GLU A 83 -2.23 13.49 -4.97
CA GLU A 83 -1.26 13.59 -3.87
C GLU A 83 -0.30 12.38 -3.88
N VAL A 84 -0.84 11.19 -4.16
CA VAL A 84 -0.03 9.98 -4.38
C VAL A 84 0.92 10.18 -5.58
N GLU A 85 0.41 10.70 -6.70
CA GLU A 85 1.21 10.99 -7.89
C GLU A 85 2.29 12.03 -7.63
N ALA A 86 1.97 13.11 -6.92
CA ALA A 86 2.93 14.16 -6.59
C ALA A 86 4.07 13.65 -5.69
N THR A 87 3.79 12.66 -4.84
CA THR A 87 4.76 12.13 -3.86
C THR A 87 5.56 10.95 -4.40
N PHE A 88 4.91 10.02 -5.11
CA PHE A 88 5.49 8.73 -5.52
C PHE A 88 5.57 8.54 -7.03
N GLY A 89 5.06 9.50 -7.81
CA GLY A 89 5.10 9.49 -9.26
C GLY A 89 3.89 8.81 -9.92
N SER A 90 3.78 9.03 -11.23
CA SER A 90 2.63 8.61 -12.03
C SER A 90 2.44 7.10 -12.09
N GLN A 91 3.53 6.32 -11.99
CA GLN A 91 3.46 4.86 -12.09
C GLN A 91 2.77 4.27 -10.86
N VAL A 92 3.20 4.66 -9.66
CA VAL A 92 2.56 4.27 -8.39
C VAL A 92 1.09 4.69 -8.36
N ALA A 93 0.79 5.94 -8.74
CA ALA A 93 -0.59 6.43 -8.75
C ALA A 93 -1.51 5.59 -9.66
N LYS A 94 -1.02 5.17 -10.83
CA LYS A 94 -1.76 4.27 -11.74
C LYS A 94 -1.98 2.88 -11.15
N LEU A 95 -0.98 2.32 -10.46
CA LEU A 95 -1.11 1.02 -9.80
C LEU A 95 -2.16 1.07 -8.69
N VAL A 96 -2.08 2.09 -7.83
CA VAL A 96 -3.05 2.31 -6.73
C VAL A 96 -4.46 2.48 -7.29
N ASP A 97 -4.66 3.38 -8.26
CA ASP A 97 -5.95 3.58 -8.91
C ASP A 97 -6.52 2.29 -9.53
N GLY A 98 -5.66 1.50 -10.17
CA GLY A 98 -6.03 0.20 -10.74
C GLY A 98 -6.56 -0.77 -9.68
N VAL A 99 -5.84 -0.93 -8.56
CA VAL A 99 -6.24 -1.82 -7.46
C VAL A 99 -7.54 -1.34 -6.80
N THR A 100 -7.67 -0.05 -6.51
CA THR A 100 -8.89 0.55 -5.95
C THR A 100 -10.10 0.28 -6.84
N LYS A 101 -9.96 0.45 -8.16
CA LYS A 101 -11.06 0.18 -9.12
C LYS A 101 -11.45 -1.29 -9.17
N LEU A 102 -10.47 -2.20 -9.14
CA LEU A 102 -10.73 -3.64 -9.12
C LEU A 102 -11.49 -4.04 -7.84
N ASN A 103 -11.12 -3.49 -6.69
CA ASN A 103 -11.78 -3.77 -5.40
C ASN A 103 -13.25 -3.31 -5.39
N LYS A 104 -13.53 -2.17 -6.03
CA LYS A 104 -14.91 -1.66 -6.21
C LYS A 104 -15.75 -2.54 -7.13
N LEU A 105 -15.15 -3.14 -8.15
CA LEU A 105 -15.87 -4.05 -9.05
C LEU A 105 -16.23 -5.36 -8.34
N THR A 106 -15.29 -5.98 -7.62
CA THR A 106 -15.54 -7.24 -6.89
C THR A 106 -16.58 -7.09 -5.80
N SER A 107 -16.61 -5.93 -5.13
CA SER A 107 -17.60 -5.61 -4.11
C SER A 107 -19.02 -5.45 -4.66
N ARG A 108 -19.16 -4.95 -5.91
CA ARG A 108 -20.48 -4.82 -6.57
C ARG A 108 -21.06 -6.18 -6.95
N THR A 109 -20.25 -7.07 -7.50
CA THR A 109 -20.71 -8.41 -7.90
C THR A 109 -21.21 -9.21 -6.69
N GLN A 110 -20.57 -9.10 -5.53
CA GLN A 110 -21.02 -9.77 -4.31
C GLN A 110 -22.34 -9.20 -3.75
N ALA A 111 -22.58 -7.89 -3.92
CA ALA A 111 -23.81 -7.24 -3.46
C ALA A 111 -25.04 -7.56 -4.34
N GLU A 112 -24.84 -7.93 -5.60
CA GLU A 112 -25.91 -8.31 -6.53
C GLU A 112 -26.36 -9.77 -6.37
N GLU A 113 -25.60 -10.59 -5.64
CA GLU A 113 -25.90 -12.00 -5.35
C GLU A 113 -26.61 -12.23 -4.00
N THR A 114 -27.09 -11.17 -3.34
CA THR A 114 -27.83 -11.21 -2.05
C THR A 114 -29.20 -10.54 -2.15
#